data_AF-A0A1A8H064-F1
#
_entry.id   AF-A0A1A8H064-F1
#
_cell.length_a   1.000
_cell.length_b   1.000
_cell.length_c   1.000
_cell.angle_alpha   90.00
_cell.angle_beta   90.00
_cell.angle_gamma   90.00
#
_symmetry.space_group_name_H-M   'P 1'
#
loop_
_entity.id
_entity.type
_entity.pdbx_description
1 polymer ?
#
loop_
_entity_poly.entity_id
_entity_poly.type
_entity_poly.pdbx_seq_one_letter_code
_entity_poly.pdbx_strand_id
1 'polypeptide(L)'
;DMHTIGFAIYEVPQQFHGQRDVHLDKNFFLSHAQKAKSETFINLREVSNRFKLPPGEYLIVPSTFDPHLNGDFCIRVFSEKQAETVHCDDPVSATLTEDLVSDQDVDSGFKNLFTKLAGPDMEISASELQNIMNKIVSKRTDIKTDGFSLDTCRVMVNLMDSSGNGKLGLGEFATLWKKVQNYLSIYKKDDSDNSGTMSTTEIRVAFKDAGFSLNNTIYQQVVARYSDPDMTIDFDNFVSCLMRMELMFRIFYKLDTNSSGSIELDFQQWLTFAMI
;
A
#
# COMPACT_ATOMS: atom_id res chain seq x y z
N ASP A 1 0.80 -24.42 -19.35
CA ASP A 1 -0.44 -25.11 -18.92
C ASP A 1 -1.56 -24.11 -18.66
N MET A 2 -2.82 -24.53 -18.84
CA MET A 2 -3.98 -23.70 -18.53
C MET A 2 -4.33 -23.85 -17.05
N HIS A 3 -4.54 -22.74 -16.35
CA HIS A 3 -5.03 -22.78 -14.96
C HIS A 3 -6.47 -23.28 -14.90
N THR A 4 -6.81 -23.95 -13.80
CA THR A 4 -8.19 -24.26 -13.46
C THR A 4 -8.90 -22.97 -13.04
N ILE A 5 -9.82 -22.46 -13.86
CA ILE A 5 -10.46 -21.16 -13.67
C ILE A 5 -11.97 -21.29 -13.46
N GLY A 6 -12.54 -20.28 -12.83
CA GLY A 6 -13.98 -20.14 -12.61
C GLY A 6 -14.33 -18.74 -12.12
N PHE A 7 -15.60 -18.53 -11.80
CA PHE A 7 -16.07 -17.27 -11.22
C PHE A 7 -17.30 -17.48 -10.33
N ALA A 8 -17.49 -16.58 -9.39
CA ALA A 8 -18.68 -16.51 -8.54
C ALA A 8 -19.39 -15.17 -8.71
N ILE A 9 -20.72 -15.17 -8.55
CA ILE A 9 -21.58 -13.99 -8.65
C ILE A 9 -22.30 -13.80 -7.33
N TYR A 10 -22.12 -12.63 -6.71
CA TYR A 10 -22.76 -12.23 -5.47
C TYR A 10 -23.76 -11.11 -5.75
N GLU A 11 -24.89 -11.12 -5.05
CA GLU A 11 -25.84 -10.01 -5.07
C GLU A 11 -25.32 -8.91 -4.16
N VAL A 12 -25.21 -7.68 -4.68
CA VAL A 12 -24.72 -6.54 -3.91
C VAL A 12 -25.84 -6.07 -2.98
N PRO A 13 -25.62 -5.95 -1.66
CA PRO A 13 -26.60 -5.43 -0.72
C PRO A 13 -27.00 -4.00 -1.07
N GLN A 14 -28.24 -3.63 -0.78
CA GLN A 14 -28.77 -2.29 -1.10
C GLN A 14 -27.93 -1.13 -0.54
N GLN A 15 -27.26 -1.34 0.61
CA GLN A 15 -26.38 -0.31 1.19
C GLN A 15 -25.16 0.04 0.33
N PHE A 16 -24.78 -0.85 -0.59
CA PHE A 16 -23.64 -0.67 -1.51
C PHE A 16 -24.11 -0.34 -2.93
N HIS A 17 -25.41 -0.24 -3.19
CA HIS A 17 -25.92 0.08 -4.53
C HIS A 17 -25.41 1.44 -5.01
N GLY A 18 -24.95 1.48 -6.26
CA GLY A 18 -24.34 2.66 -6.86
C GLY A 18 -22.93 3.01 -6.35
N GLN A 19 -22.37 2.27 -5.39
CA GLN A 19 -21.00 2.45 -4.94
C GLN A 19 -20.06 1.70 -5.89
N ARG A 20 -19.45 2.45 -6.81
CA ARG A 20 -18.54 1.92 -7.84
C ARG A 20 -17.10 1.74 -7.33
N ASP A 21 -16.75 2.49 -6.29
CA ASP A 21 -15.38 2.61 -5.77
C ASP A 21 -15.20 1.84 -4.45
N VAL A 22 -15.59 0.55 -4.43
CA VAL A 22 -15.54 -0.25 -3.19
C VAL A 22 -14.95 -1.63 -3.43
N HIS A 23 -13.83 -1.93 -2.79
CA HIS A 23 -13.38 -3.29 -2.61
C HIS A 23 -14.10 -3.96 -1.43
N LEU A 24 -14.87 -5.03 -1.69
CA LEU A 24 -15.55 -5.78 -0.63
C LEU A 24 -14.55 -6.68 0.11
N ASP A 25 -14.58 -6.61 1.44
CA ASP A 25 -13.63 -7.31 2.30
C ASP A 25 -14.00 -8.80 2.51
N LYS A 26 -13.14 -9.51 3.25
CA LYS A 26 -13.37 -10.92 3.63
C LYS A 26 -14.72 -11.13 4.35
N ASN A 27 -15.14 -10.17 5.18
CA ASN A 27 -16.37 -10.30 5.97
C ASN A 27 -17.61 -10.33 5.08
N PHE A 28 -17.60 -9.57 3.98
CA PHE A 28 -18.66 -9.64 2.96
C PHE A 28 -18.85 -11.07 2.45
N PHE A 29 -17.78 -11.72 1.97
CA PHE A 29 -17.87 -13.07 1.40
C PHE A 29 -18.17 -14.17 2.43
N LEU A 30 -17.83 -13.97 3.71
CA LEU A 30 -18.19 -14.89 4.79
C LEU A 30 -19.68 -14.80 5.15
N SER A 31 -20.32 -13.65 4.94
CA SER A 31 -21.71 -13.38 5.33
C SER A 31 -22.70 -13.45 4.18
N HIS A 32 -22.24 -13.39 2.92
CA HIS A 32 -23.09 -13.37 1.74
C HIS A 32 -22.87 -14.62 0.89
N ALA A 33 -23.95 -15.38 0.66
CA ALA A 33 -23.91 -16.53 -0.22
C ALA A 33 -23.86 -16.08 -1.70
N GLN A 34 -23.09 -16.81 -2.51
CA GLN A 34 -23.11 -16.63 -3.96
C GLN A 34 -24.52 -16.87 -4.52
N LYS A 35 -24.98 -15.97 -5.40
CA LYS A 35 -26.27 -16.08 -6.10
C LYS A 35 -26.17 -17.00 -7.31
N ALA A 36 -25.03 -16.98 -7.97
CA ALA A 36 -24.68 -17.84 -9.09
C ALA A 36 -23.16 -18.04 -9.13
N LYS A 37 -22.69 -19.00 -9.92
CA LYS A 37 -21.27 -19.29 -10.13
C LYS A 37 -21.09 -20.06 -11.43
N SER A 38 -19.86 -20.16 -11.91
CA SER A 38 -19.53 -21.13 -12.94
C SER A 38 -19.88 -22.54 -12.46
N GLU A 39 -20.37 -23.38 -13.38
CA GLU A 39 -20.81 -24.75 -13.05
C GLU A 39 -19.68 -25.57 -12.44
N THR A 40 -18.47 -25.43 -13.00
CA THR A 40 -17.25 -26.06 -12.52
C THR A 40 -16.08 -25.10 -12.66
N PHE A 41 -15.07 -25.32 -11.82
CA PHE A 41 -13.72 -24.79 -12.05
C PHE A 41 -13.01 -25.79 -12.97
N ILE A 42 -12.58 -25.32 -14.13
CA ILE A 42 -12.06 -26.20 -15.18
C ILE A 42 -10.84 -25.55 -15.87
N ASN A 43 -9.91 -26.39 -16.30
CA ASN A 43 -8.67 -26.00 -16.98
C ASN A 43 -8.89 -25.75 -18.48
N LEU A 44 -9.77 -24.80 -18.80
CA LEU A 44 -10.02 -24.34 -20.16
C LEU A 44 -9.60 -22.87 -20.33
N ARG A 45 -9.36 -22.46 -21.57
CA ARG A 45 -9.03 -21.06 -21.89
C ARG A 45 -10.17 -20.10 -21.55
N GLU A 46 -11.40 -20.58 -21.59
CA GLU A 46 -12.61 -19.79 -21.36
C GLU A 46 -13.64 -20.64 -20.63
N VAL A 47 -14.27 -20.05 -19.60
CA VAL A 47 -15.42 -20.62 -18.89
C VAL A 47 -16.58 -19.65 -19.03
N SER A 48 -17.68 -20.11 -19.61
CA SER A 48 -18.86 -19.30 -19.90
C SER A 48 -20.12 -20.00 -19.41
N ASN A 49 -21.01 -19.27 -18.75
CA ASN A 49 -22.32 -19.77 -18.33
C ASN A 49 -23.40 -18.74 -18.63
N ARG A 50 -24.63 -19.20 -18.87
CA ARG A 50 -25.80 -18.35 -19.08
C ARG A 50 -26.64 -18.32 -17.81
N PHE A 51 -26.93 -17.12 -17.32
CA PHE A 51 -27.73 -16.92 -16.11
C PHE A 51 -29.02 -16.14 -16.39
N LYS A 52 -30.01 -16.33 -15.53
CA LYS A 52 -31.20 -15.48 -15.42
C LYS A 52 -31.35 -15.07 -13.97
N LEU A 53 -30.98 -13.83 -13.66
CA LEU A 53 -31.02 -13.27 -12.31
C LEU A 53 -32.13 -12.21 -12.23
N PRO A 54 -32.73 -11.98 -11.04
CA PRO A 54 -33.61 -10.84 -10.82
C PRO A 54 -32.91 -9.49 -11.13
N PRO A 55 -33.65 -8.42 -11.45
CA PRO A 55 -33.06 -7.09 -11.56
C PRO A 55 -32.36 -6.68 -10.26
N GLY A 56 -31.12 -6.20 -10.35
CA GLY A 56 -30.30 -5.81 -9.22
C GLY A 56 -28.83 -5.59 -9.62
N GLU A 57 -28.00 -5.24 -8.64
CA GLU A 57 -26.55 -5.10 -8.80
C GLU A 57 -25.83 -6.39 -8.34
N TYR A 58 -24.82 -6.80 -9.10
CA TYR A 58 -24.11 -8.05 -8.87
C TYR A 58 -22.60 -7.85 -8.98
N LEU A 59 -21.86 -8.49 -8.07
CA LEU A 59 -20.40 -8.55 -8.10
C LEU A 59 -19.98 -9.87 -8.74
N ILE A 60 -19.15 -9.80 -9.79
CA ILE A 60 -18.53 -10.96 -10.42
C ILE A 60 -17.08 -11.06 -9.93
N VAL A 61 -16.75 -12.19 -9.29
CA VAL A 61 -15.39 -12.46 -8.78
C VAL A 61 -14.77 -13.58 -9.63
N PRO A 62 -13.92 -13.26 -10.61
CA PRO A 62 -13.13 -14.27 -11.33
C PRO A 62 -11.96 -14.75 -10.47
N SER A 63 -11.63 -16.04 -10.55
CA SER A 63 -10.44 -16.58 -9.89
C SER A 63 -9.93 -17.85 -10.55
N THR A 64 -8.68 -18.19 -10.26
CA THR A 64 -8.21 -19.58 -10.34
C THR A 64 -8.78 -20.39 -9.17
N PHE A 65 -8.70 -21.72 -9.27
CA PHE A 65 -9.08 -22.62 -8.18
C PHE A 65 -8.11 -22.51 -7.01
N ASP A 66 -6.81 -22.68 -7.28
CA ASP A 66 -5.75 -22.52 -6.30
C ASP A 66 -5.29 -21.05 -6.24
N PRO A 67 -4.95 -20.54 -5.04
CA PRO A 67 -4.41 -19.20 -4.87
C PRO A 67 -2.98 -19.08 -5.44
N HIS A 68 -2.48 -17.85 -5.54
CA HIS A 68 -1.09 -17.53 -5.94
C HIS A 68 -0.70 -17.96 -7.36
N LEU A 69 -1.67 -18.14 -8.25
CA LEU A 69 -1.44 -18.40 -9.67
C LEU A 69 -1.52 -17.08 -10.46
N ASN A 70 -0.41 -16.72 -11.10
CA ASN A 70 -0.33 -15.52 -11.93
C ASN A 70 -0.99 -15.77 -13.29
N GLY A 71 -1.87 -14.88 -13.74
CA GLY A 71 -2.43 -14.97 -15.07
C GLY A 71 -3.28 -13.76 -15.45
N ASP A 72 -3.22 -13.40 -16.72
CA ASP A 72 -4.11 -12.40 -17.30
C ASP A 72 -5.44 -13.01 -17.69
N PHE A 73 -6.52 -12.22 -17.59
CA PHE A 73 -7.86 -12.66 -17.96
C PHE A 73 -8.68 -11.53 -18.56
N CYS A 74 -9.79 -11.88 -19.20
CA CYS A 74 -10.78 -10.94 -19.70
C CYS A 74 -12.18 -11.48 -19.37
N ILE A 75 -13.04 -10.62 -18.81
CA ILE A 75 -14.46 -10.91 -18.62
C ILE A 75 -15.26 -10.24 -19.73
N ARG A 76 -16.19 -10.98 -20.32
CA ARG A 76 -17.19 -10.44 -21.25
C ARG A 76 -18.59 -10.75 -20.72
N VAL A 77 -19.42 -9.72 -20.61
CA VAL A 77 -20.82 -9.84 -20.16
C VAL A 77 -21.72 -9.56 -21.35
N PHE A 78 -22.60 -10.50 -21.67
CA PHE A 78 -23.62 -10.35 -22.70
C PHE A 78 -25.00 -10.37 -22.03
N SER A 79 -25.76 -9.29 -22.19
CA SER A 79 -27.08 -9.13 -21.61
C SER A 79 -28.14 -8.92 -22.69
N GLU A 80 -29.34 -9.48 -22.49
CA GLU A 80 -30.47 -9.30 -23.41
C GLU A 80 -30.99 -7.86 -23.38
N LYS A 81 -30.94 -7.23 -22.21
CA LYS A 81 -31.29 -5.82 -21.98
C LYS A 81 -30.03 -5.04 -21.63
N GLN A 82 -30.09 -3.72 -21.73
CA GLN A 82 -29.00 -2.85 -21.30
C GLN A 82 -28.60 -3.18 -19.85
N ALA A 83 -27.32 -3.46 -19.66
CA ALA A 83 -26.70 -3.68 -18.36
C ALA A 83 -25.42 -2.86 -18.34
N GLU A 84 -25.18 -2.16 -17.23
CA GLU A 84 -23.93 -1.43 -17.00
C GLU A 84 -22.94 -2.38 -16.32
N THR A 85 -21.69 -2.34 -16.75
CA THR A 85 -20.60 -3.12 -16.16
C THR A 85 -19.47 -2.18 -15.80
N VAL A 86 -19.07 -2.17 -14.53
CA VAL A 86 -18.01 -1.30 -14.01
C VAL A 86 -17.02 -2.16 -13.23
N HIS A 87 -15.74 -1.80 -13.28
CA HIS A 87 -14.73 -2.41 -12.41
C HIS A 87 -14.94 -1.92 -10.98
N CYS A 88 -15.02 -2.85 -10.03
CA CYS A 88 -15.18 -2.55 -8.62
C CYS A 88 -13.81 -2.57 -7.95
N ASP A 89 -13.27 -1.39 -7.62
CA ASP A 89 -11.97 -1.25 -6.97
C ASP A 89 -11.94 0.00 -6.09
N ASP A 90 -10.98 0.09 -5.18
CA ASP A 90 -10.87 1.27 -4.32
C ASP A 90 -10.31 2.47 -5.09
N PRO A 91 -10.73 3.69 -4.75
CA PRO A 91 -10.18 4.89 -5.36
C PRO A 91 -8.73 5.08 -4.91
N VAL A 92 -7.92 5.72 -5.75
CA VAL A 92 -6.53 6.04 -5.40
C VAL A 92 -6.50 7.39 -4.67
N SER A 93 -6.24 7.37 -3.37
CA SER A 93 -6.19 8.57 -2.53
C SER A 93 -5.31 8.37 -1.30
N ALA A 94 -4.84 9.47 -0.71
CA ALA A 94 -4.04 9.44 0.51
C ALA A 94 -4.47 10.54 1.48
N THR A 95 -4.65 10.17 2.75
CA THR A 95 -4.86 11.11 3.86
C THR A 95 -3.52 11.33 4.56
N LEU A 96 -2.78 12.33 4.11
CA LEU A 96 -1.44 12.61 4.62
C LEU A 96 -1.52 13.46 5.90
N THR A 97 -0.88 13.00 6.98
CA THR A 97 -0.76 13.79 8.21
C THR A 97 0.40 14.79 8.10
N GLU A 98 0.14 16.05 8.45
CA GLU A 98 1.14 17.12 8.58
C GLU A 98 1.67 17.25 10.02
N ASP A 99 1.88 16.11 10.68
CA ASP A 99 2.37 16.03 12.06
C ASP A 99 3.88 16.35 12.15
N LEU A 100 4.29 17.50 11.61
CA LEU A 100 5.64 18.01 11.67
C LEU A 100 5.97 18.42 13.10
N VAL A 101 7.14 17.99 13.58
CA VAL A 101 7.65 18.34 14.91
C VAL A 101 8.65 19.47 14.75
N SER A 102 8.37 20.62 15.35
CA SER A 102 9.34 21.72 15.39
C SER A 102 10.43 21.43 16.40
N ASP A 103 11.62 21.99 16.21
CA ASP A 103 12.74 21.88 17.16
C ASP A 103 12.37 22.30 18.60
N GLN A 104 11.40 23.21 18.75
CA GLN A 104 10.94 23.69 20.05
C GLN A 104 10.10 22.66 20.78
N ASP A 105 9.30 21.88 20.03
CA ASP A 105 8.38 20.87 20.56
C ASP A 105 9.09 19.56 20.92
N VAL A 106 10.33 19.37 20.45
CA VAL A 106 11.12 18.19 20.80
C VAL A 106 11.53 18.23 22.28
N ASP A 107 11.21 17.16 23.00
CA ASP A 107 11.54 17.01 24.41
C ASP A 107 13.06 16.92 24.65
N SER A 108 13.48 17.24 25.87
CA SER A 108 14.90 17.27 26.23
C SER A 108 15.57 15.88 26.18
N GLY A 109 14.81 14.81 26.41
CA GLY A 109 15.31 13.44 26.30
C GLY A 109 15.66 13.09 24.86
N PHE A 110 14.75 13.38 23.92
CA PHE A 110 14.98 13.16 22.50
C PHE A 110 16.08 14.07 21.93
N LYS A 111 16.16 15.34 22.37
CA LYS A 111 17.28 16.23 22.05
C LYS A 111 18.62 15.64 22.45
N ASN A 112 18.73 15.12 23.68
CA ASN A 112 19.95 14.49 24.17
C ASN A 112 20.29 13.21 23.41
N LEU A 113 19.29 12.44 22.96
CA LEU A 113 19.49 11.29 22.09
C LEU A 113 20.03 11.74 20.72
N PHE A 114 19.39 12.74 20.11
CA PHE A 114 19.81 13.30 18.83
C PHE A 114 21.26 13.81 18.89
N THR A 115 21.64 14.61 19.89
CA THR A 115 23.03 15.10 20.02
C THR A 115 24.07 14.00 20.19
N LYS A 116 23.69 12.83 20.73
CA LYS A 116 24.59 11.67 20.84
C LYS A 116 24.73 10.90 19.52
N LEU A 117 23.74 11.02 18.64
CA LEU A 117 23.65 10.28 17.39
C LEU A 117 24.13 11.13 16.21
N ALA A 118 23.80 12.41 16.21
CA ALA A 118 24.26 13.40 15.26
C ALA A 118 25.74 13.72 15.50
N GLY A 119 26.48 13.89 14.41
CA GLY A 119 27.89 14.24 14.45
C GLY A 119 28.13 15.69 14.91
N PRO A 120 29.37 16.19 14.75
CA PRO A 120 29.72 17.58 15.05
C PRO A 120 28.92 18.62 14.25
N ASP A 121 28.35 18.21 13.11
CA ASP A 121 27.51 19.01 12.23
C ASP A 121 26.06 19.12 12.70
N MET A 122 25.66 18.37 13.74
CA MET A 122 24.30 18.36 14.30
C MET A 122 23.22 17.98 13.27
N GLU A 123 23.59 17.14 12.31
CA GLU A 123 22.71 16.60 11.27
C GLU A 123 22.89 15.07 11.20
N ILE A 124 21.89 14.36 10.66
CA ILE A 124 21.93 12.91 10.47
C ILE A 124 21.84 12.58 8.98
N SER A 125 22.88 11.99 8.43
CA SER A 125 22.90 11.44 7.06
C SER A 125 22.16 10.11 6.95
N ALA A 126 21.84 9.68 5.73
CA ALA A 126 21.21 8.36 5.49
C ALA A 126 22.02 7.19 6.06
N SER A 127 23.35 7.25 6.01
CA SER A 127 24.23 6.21 6.56
C SER A 127 24.21 6.20 8.10
N GLU A 128 24.16 7.36 8.73
CA GLU A 128 24.02 7.47 10.20
C GLU A 128 22.64 6.98 10.63
N LEU A 129 21.59 7.38 9.90
CA LEU A 129 20.22 6.91 10.10
C LEU A 129 20.15 5.38 10.04
N GLN A 130 20.76 4.75 9.03
CA GLN A 130 20.81 3.30 8.91
C GLN A 130 21.39 2.63 10.17
N ASN A 131 22.54 3.14 10.64
CA ASN A 131 23.18 2.61 11.84
C ASN A 131 22.31 2.77 13.09
N ILE A 132 21.61 3.90 13.21
CA ILE A 132 20.69 4.18 14.32
C ILE A 132 19.52 3.20 14.29
N MET A 133 18.84 3.11 13.14
CA MET A 133 17.65 2.28 12.96
C MET A 133 17.96 0.81 13.20
N ASN A 134 19.09 0.30 12.67
CA ASN A 134 19.49 -1.10 12.82
C ASN A 134 19.90 -1.45 14.25
N LYS A 135 20.49 -0.51 14.99
CA LYS A 135 20.74 -0.71 16.45
C LYS A 135 19.47 -0.82 17.26
N ILE A 136 18.36 -0.25 16.79
CA ILE A 136 17.08 -0.30 17.49
C ILE A 136 16.31 -1.55 17.10
N VAL A 137 16.22 -1.83 15.80
CA VAL A 137 15.55 -3.02 15.26
C VAL A 137 16.21 -4.31 15.72
N SER A 138 17.55 -4.37 15.80
CA SER A 138 18.27 -5.57 16.29
C SER A 138 17.95 -5.96 17.74
N LYS A 139 17.38 -5.07 18.54
CA LYS A 139 16.95 -5.35 19.92
C LYS A 139 15.53 -5.89 20.00
N ARG A 140 14.84 -5.98 18.87
CA ARG A 140 13.44 -6.35 18.77
C ARG A 140 13.30 -7.78 18.28
N THR A 141 12.40 -8.52 18.91
CA THR A 141 12.08 -9.91 18.56
C THR A 141 10.65 -10.03 18.01
N ASP A 142 9.90 -8.94 18.04
CA ASP A 142 8.50 -8.84 17.62
C ASP A 142 8.33 -8.46 16.15
N ILE A 143 9.42 -8.27 15.41
CA ILE A 143 9.44 -8.03 13.96
C ILE A 143 10.55 -8.87 13.32
N LYS A 144 10.31 -9.39 12.12
CA LYS A 144 11.34 -10.04 11.31
C LYS A 144 11.81 -9.07 10.24
N THR A 145 13.11 -8.84 10.19
CA THR A 145 13.77 -8.01 9.19
C THR A 145 15.28 -8.19 9.29
N ASP A 146 15.99 -8.04 8.18
CA ASP A 146 17.46 -8.01 8.14
C ASP A 146 18.02 -6.63 8.56
N GLY A 147 17.13 -5.71 8.94
CA GLY A 147 17.43 -4.32 9.23
C GLY A 147 17.14 -3.43 8.03
N PHE A 148 17.10 -2.13 8.29
CA PHE A 148 16.94 -1.10 7.28
C PHE A 148 18.11 -1.08 6.30
N SER A 149 17.78 -1.15 5.02
CA SER A 149 18.71 -0.91 3.93
C SER A 149 19.09 0.57 3.81
N LEU A 150 20.23 0.83 3.18
CA LEU A 150 20.68 2.21 2.95
C LEU A 150 19.71 2.95 2.02
N ASP A 151 19.11 2.25 1.07
CA ASP A 151 18.17 2.83 0.13
C ASP A 151 16.86 3.23 0.82
N THR A 152 16.35 2.42 1.76
CA THR A 152 15.22 2.85 2.61
C THR A 152 15.57 4.09 3.41
N CYS A 153 16.76 4.14 4.02
CA CYS A 153 17.20 5.33 4.76
C CYS A 153 17.34 6.56 3.86
N ARG A 154 17.75 6.41 2.60
CA ARG A 154 17.76 7.52 1.62
C ARG A 154 16.34 8.00 1.30
N VAL A 155 15.39 7.09 1.09
CA VAL A 155 13.97 7.44 0.88
C VAL A 155 13.42 8.19 2.10
N MET A 156 13.75 7.73 3.31
CA MET A 156 13.36 8.42 4.54
C MET A 156 13.91 9.84 4.63
N VAL A 157 15.20 10.01 4.32
CA VAL A 157 15.84 11.32 4.31
C VAL A 157 15.20 12.22 3.25
N ASN A 158 15.03 11.73 2.02
CA ASN A 158 14.44 12.49 0.91
C ASN A 158 13.02 12.99 1.23
N LEU A 159 12.21 12.21 1.95
CA LEU A 159 10.86 12.64 2.33
C LEU A 159 10.87 13.74 3.40
N MET A 160 11.85 13.70 4.30
CA MET A 160 11.88 14.55 5.50
C MET A 160 12.76 15.79 5.34
N ASP A 161 13.74 15.76 4.45
CA ASP A 161 14.67 16.86 4.18
C ASP A 161 13.97 18.03 3.50
N SER A 162 13.39 18.89 4.33
CA SER A 162 12.76 20.13 3.92
C SER A 162 13.77 21.22 3.57
N SER A 163 15.00 21.06 4.07
CA SER A 163 16.10 22.01 3.91
C SER A 163 16.87 21.85 2.59
N GLY A 164 16.82 20.66 1.98
CA GLY A 164 17.51 20.30 0.75
C GLY A 164 19.02 20.04 0.93
N ASN A 165 19.49 19.80 2.15
CA ASN A 165 20.91 19.55 2.45
C ASN A 165 21.31 18.06 2.35
N GLY A 166 20.35 17.16 2.12
CA GLY A 166 20.53 15.71 2.04
C GLY A 166 20.72 15.01 3.40
N LYS A 167 20.37 15.68 4.50
CA LYS A 167 20.49 15.19 5.88
C LYS A 167 19.29 15.64 6.71
N LEU A 168 19.20 15.16 7.94
CA LEU A 168 18.09 15.45 8.86
C LEU A 168 18.54 16.30 10.04
N GLY A 169 17.90 17.45 10.20
CA GLY A 169 17.94 18.22 11.42
C GLY A 169 17.12 17.58 12.56
N LEU A 170 17.10 18.23 13.72
CA LEU A 170 16.44 17.72 14.92
C LEU A 170 14.92 17.50 14.72
N GLY A 171 14.19 18.51 14.26
CA GLY A 171 12.75 18.43 14.04
C GLY A 171 12.38 17.46 12.91
N GLU A 172 13.16 17.41 11.84
CA GLU A 172 12.98 16.45 10.75
C GLU A 172 13.18 15.02 11.23
N PHE A 173 14.25 14.76 11.99
CA PHE A 173 14.49 13.45 12.60
C PHE A 173 13.41 13.06 13.62
N ALA A 174 12.93 14.01 14.43
CA ALA A 174 11.84 13.76 15.38
C ALA A 174 10.52 13.41 14.65
N THR A 175 10.23 14.11 13.56
CA THR A 175 9.07 13.84 12.69
C THR A 175 9.17 12.45 12.07
N LEU A 176 10.34 12.13 11.49
CA LEU A 176 10.61 10.80 10.92
C LEU A 176 10.42 9.71 11.98
N TRP A 177 10.98 9.91 13.17
CA TRP A 177 10.90 8.95 14.26
C TRP A 177 9.45 8.68 14.65
N LYS A 178 8.63 9.72 14.80
CA LYS A 178 7.19 9.58 15.10
C LYS A 178 6.47 8.79 13.99
N LYS A 179 6.77 9.07 12.71
CA LYS A 179 6.21 8.33 11.57
C LYS A 179 6.57 6.85 11.60
N VAL A 180 7.85 6.52 11.78
CA VAL A 180 8.30 5.12 11.86
C VAL A 180 7.67 4.40 13.05
N GLN A 181 7.53 5.05 14.21
CA GLN A 181 6.81 4.46 15.35
C GLN A 181 5.34 4.19 15.04
N ASN A 182 4.68 5.08 14.30
CA ASN A 182 3.30 4.86 13.84
C ASN A 182 3.22 3.67 12.87
N TYR A 183 4.08 3.62 11.85
CA TYR A 183 4.11 2.51 10.90
C TYR A 183 4.42 1.18 11.57
N LEU A 184 5.32 1.17 12.54
CA LEU A 184 5.57 0.00 13.36
C LEU A 184 4.34 -0.45 14.17
N SER A 185 3.57 0.50 14.69
CA SER A 185 2.35 0.19 15.45
C SER A 185 1.28 -0.43 14.53
N ILE A 186 1.13 0.10 13.31
CA ILE A 186 0.27 -0.47 12.26
C ILE A 186 0.77 -1.86 11.87
N TYR A 187 2.07 -1.99 11.59
CA TYR A 187 2.70 -3.24 11.18
C TYR A 187 2.39 -4.38 12.15
N LYS A 188 2.56 -4.12 13.45
CA LYS A 188 2.27 -5.09 14.50
C LYS A 188 0.79 -5.35 14.73
N LYS A 189 -0.05 -4.36 14.49
CA LYS A 189 -1.50 -4.49 14.67
C LYS A 189 -2.09 -5.42 13.60
N ASP A 190 -1.60 -5.28 12.38
CA ASP A 190 -2.18 -5.94 11.21
C ASP A 190 -1.48 -7.25 10.83
N ASP A 191 -0.30 -7.55 11.40
CA ASP A 191 0.33 -8.88 11.45
C ASP A 191 -0.52 -9.84 12.30
N SER A 192 -1.61 -10.32 11.69
CA SER A 192 -2.68 -11.05 12.36
C SER A 192 -2.27 -12.46 12.75
N ASP A 193 -1.35 -13.04 11.97
CA ASP A 193 -0.79 -14.36 12.23
C ASP A 193 0.46 -14.33 13.13
N ASN A 194 0.93 -13.14 13.51
CA ASN A 194 2.14 -12.91 14.31
C ASN A 194 3.37 -13.57 13.67
N SER A 195 3.42 -13.61 12.34
CA SER A 195 4.55 -14.17 11.61
C SER A 195 5.78 -13.27 11.71
N GLY A 196 5.61 -11.99 12.08
CA GLY A 196 6.64 -10.96 12.07
C GLY A 196 6.90 -10.37 10.68
N THR A 197 6.10 -10.78 9.69
CA THR A 197 6.13 -10.37 8.28
C THR A 197 4.70 -10.03 7.83
N MET A 198 4.51 -9.29 6.74
CA MET A 198 3.17 -9.02 6.20
C MET A 198 2.87 -9.83 4.95
N SER A 199 1.74 -10.53 4.94
CA SER A 199 1.17 -11.12 3.73
C SER A 199 0.54 -10.06 2.82
N THR A 200 0.26 -10.45 1.56
CA THR A 200 -0.44 -9.61 0.58
C THR A 200 -1.85 -9.19 1.01
N THR A 201 -2.49 -9.96 1.89
CA THR A 201 -3.80 -9.60 2.45
C THR A 201 -3.67 -8.57 3.58
N GLU A 202 -2.64 -8.69 4.42
CA GLU A 202 -2.43 -7.81 5.57
C GLU A 202 -1.96 -6.43 5.12
N ILE A 203 -1.11 -6.36 4.08
CA ILE A 203 -0.63 -5.07 3.56
C ILE A 203 -1.78 -4.18 3.06
N ARG A 204 -2.85 -4.77 2.51
CA ARG A 204 -4.02 -4.01 2.04
C ARG A 204 -4.75 -3.31 3.19
N VAL A 205 -4.81 -3.97 4.35
CA VAL A 205 -5.38 -3.40 5.57
C VAL A 205 -4.43 -2.35 6.16
N ALA A 206 -3.14 -2.68 6.23
CA ALA A 206 -2.12 -1.80 6.79
C ALA A 206 -1.97 -0.48 6.02
N PHE A 207 -2.07 -0.51 4.68
CA PHE A 207 -2.04 0.71 3.87
C PHE A 207 -3.26 1.59 4.14
N LYS A 208 -4.44 1.00 4.28
CA LYS A 208 -5.67 1.71 4.63
C LYS A 208 -5.55 2.37 6.01
N ASP A 209 -5.00 1.66 6.99
CA ASP A 209 -4.76 2.18 8.34
C ASP A 209 -3.66 3.25 8.37
N ALA A 210 -2.69 3.19 7.44
CA ALA A 210 -1.71 4.24 7.21
C ALA A 210 -2.27 5.45 6.43
N GLY A 211 -3.55 5.41 6.02
CA GLY A 211 -4.24 6.50 5.34
C GLY A 211 -4.22 6.43 3.81
N PHE A 212 -3.77 5.32 3.22
CA PHE A 212 -3.71 5.12 1.77
C PHE A 212 -4.84 4.22 1.26
N SER A 213 -5.54 4.69 0.25
CA SER A 213 -6.48 3.90 -0.54
C SER A 213 -5.89 3.71 -1.93
N LEU A 214 -5.77 2.48 -2.39
CA LEU A 214 -5.14 2.13 -3.67
C LEU A 214 -5.99 1.10 -4.41
N ASN A 215 -5.94 1.14 -5.73
CA ASN A 215 -6.56 0.12 -6.56
C ASN A 215 -5.68 -1.15 -6.64
N ASN A 216 -6.26 -2.24 -7.14
CA ASN A 216 -5.58 -3.53 -7.26
C ASN A 216 -4.35 -3.47 -8.16
N THR A 217 -4.38 -2.66 -9.23
CA THR A 217 -3.23 -2.50 -10.13
C THR A 217 -2.01 -1.96 -9.38
N ILE A 218 -2.19 -0.95 -8.53
CA ILE A 218 -1.08 -0.40 -7.73
C ILE A 218 -0.65 -1.40 -6.65
N TYR A 219 -1.59 -2.09 -5.98
CA TYR A 219 -1.23 -3.14 -5.02
C TYR A 219 -0.38 -4.25 -5.65
N GLN A 220 -0.68 -4.67 -6.88
CA GLN A 220 0.13 -5.64 -7.61
C GLN A 220 1.56 -5.13 -7.84
N GLN A 221 1.75 -3.84 -8.15
CA GLN A 221 3.08 -3.24 -8.28
C GLN A 221 3.81 -3.15 -6.94
N VAL A 222 3.11 -2.82 -5.85
CA VAL A 222 3.67 -2.81 -4.50
C VAL A 222 4.19 -4.19 -4.14
N VAL A 223 3.35 -5.22 -4.26
CA VAL A 223 3.75 -6.60 -3.96
C VAL A 223 4.93 -7.02 -4.85
N ALA A 224 4.82 -6.85 -6.17
CA ALA A 224 5.90 -7.24 -7.09
C ALA A 224 7.25 -6.55 -6.84
N ARG A 225 7.25 -5.34 -6.24
CA ARG A 225 8.46 -4.56 -6.01
C ARG A 225 9.08 -4.77 -4.62
N TYR A 226 8.24 -4.97 -3.61
CA TYR A 226 8.63 -4.93 -2.19
C TYR A 226 8.46 -6.28 -1.47
N SER A 227 7.80 -7.27 -2.07
CA SER A 227 7.68 -8.59 -1.46
C SER A 227 8.89 -9.48 -1.73
N ASP A 228 9.21 -10.32 -0.76
CA ASP A 228 10.12 -11.43 -0.90
C ASP A 228 9.53 -12.55 -1.79
N PRO A 229 10.35 -13.54 -2.21
CA PRO A 229 9.89 -14.64 -3.06
C PRO A 229 8.73 -15.47 -2.49
N ASP A 230 8.51 -15.42 -1.17
CA ASP A 230 7.41 -16.07 -0.48
C ASP A 230 6.13 -15.20 -0.39
N MET A 231 6.12 -14.06 -1.09
CA MET A 231 5.02 -13.08 -1.13
C MET A 231 4.77 -12.38 0.21
N THR A 232 5.75 -12.39 1.11
CA THR A 232 5.71 -11.61 2.36
C THR A 232 6.52 -10.33 2.24
N ILE A 233 6.24 -9.35 3.10
CA ILE A 233 6.90 -8.05 3.14
C ILE A 233 7.41 -7.84 4.57
N ASP A 234 8.72 -7.72 4.71
CA ASP A 234 9.37 -7.42 5.98
C ASP A 234 9.20 -5.94 6.39
N PHE A 235 9.65 -5.59 7.59
CA PHE A 235 9.45 -4.23 8.11
C PHE A 235 10.23 -3.16 7.33
N ASP A 236 11.44 -3.46 6.82
CA ASP A 236 12.21 -2.51 6.01
C ASP A 236 11.45 -2.16 4.73
N ASN A 237 11.03 -3.17 3.97
CA ASN A 237 10.30 -3.01 2.71
C ASN A 237 8.94 -2.32 2.91
N PHE A 238 8.23 -2.63 3.99
CA PHE A 238 6.97 -1.97 4.33
C PHE A 238 7.15 -0.46 4.53
N VAL A 239 8.13 -0.07 5.35
CA VAL A 239 8.40 1.36 5.62
C VAL A 239 8.93 2.06 4.37
N SER A 240 9.82 1.41 3.62
CA SER A 240 10.35 1.92 2.35
C SER A 240 9.22 2.24 1.37
N CYS A 241 8.26 1.31 1.24
CA CYS A 241 7.11 1.48 0.36
C CYS A 241 6.20 2.63 0.80
N LEU A 242 5.81 2.69 2.08
CA LEU A 242 4.94 3.76 2.60
C LEU A 242 5.58 5.14 2.47
N MET A 243 6.88 5.26 2.78
CA MET A 243 7.60 6.53 2.65
C MET A 243 7.70 6.97 1.19
N ARG A 244 8.01 6.04 0.27
CA ARG A 244 8.06 6.34 -1.16
C ARG A 244 6.68 6.72 -1.70
N MET A 245 5.63 6.05 -1.23
CA MET A 245 4.26 6.35 -1.63
C MET A 245 3.81 7.72 -1.12
N GLU A 246 4.06 8.03 0.15
CA GLU A 246 3.80 9.37 0.71
C GLU A 246 4.50 10.46 -0.11
N LEU A 247 5.77 10.26 -0.47
CA LEU A 247 6.52 11.20 -1.29
C LEU A 247 5.83 11.45 -2.64
N MET A 248 5.41 10.39 -3.33
CA MET A 248 4.74 10.49 -4.64
C MET A 248 3.40 11.22 -4.53
N PHE A 249 2.59 10.93 -3.50
CA PHE A 249 1.34 11.65 -3.25
C PHE A 249 1.59 13.14 -2.93
N ARG A 250 2.59 13.46 -2.10
CA ARG A 250 2.95 14.86 -1.79
C ARG A 250 3.37 15.63 -3.03
N ILE A 251 4.22 15.05 -3.87
CA ILE A 251 4.66 15.66 -5.13
C ILE A 251 3.45 15.90 -6.04
N PHE A 252 2.61 14.89 -6.23
CA PHE A 252 1.44 15.00 -7.10
C PHE A 252 0.46 16.07 -6.61
N TYR A 253 0.06 16.04 -5.33
CA TYR A 253 -0.87 17.03 -4.76
C TYR A 253 -0.31 18.46 -4.76
N LYS A 254 1.02 18.62 -4.64
CA LYS A 254 1.66 19.94 -4.74
C LYS A 254 1.62 20.50 -6.17
N LEU A 255 1.67 19.64 -7.18
CA LEU A 255 1.67 20.02 -8.59
C LEU A 255 0.25 20.18 -9.16
N ASP A 256 -0.70 19.35 -8.74
CA ASP A 256 -2.11 19.41 -9.17
C ASP A 256 -2.91 20.43 -8.34
N THR A 257 -2.53 21.71 -8.44
CA THR A 257 -3.13 22.80 -7.65
C THR A 257 -4.63 22.99 -7.86
N ASN A 258 -5.15 22.53 -9.01
CA ASN A 258 -6.57 22.64 -9.35
C ASN A 258 -7.36 21.36 -9.05
N SER A 259 -6.73 20.32 -8.47
CA SER A 259 -7.35 19.02 -8.22
C SER A 259 -7.99 18.43 -9.49
N SER A 260 -7.30 18.58 -10.62
CA SER A 260 -7.74 18.12 -11.93
C SER A 260 -7.64 16.60 -12.09
N GLY A 261 -6.82 15.95 -11.25
CA GLY A 261 -6.46 14.54 -11.39
C GLY A 261 -5.33 14.30 -12.39
N SER A 262 -4.65 15.36 -12.86
CA SER A 262 -3.56 15.28 -13.84
C SER A 262 -2.49 16.34 -13.59
N ILE A 263 -1.25 16.04 -14.00
CA ILE A 263 -0.13 16.98 -13.95
C ILE A 263 0.58 17.00 -15.30
N GLU A 264 1.11 18.15 -15.67
CA GLU A 264 1.96 18.31 -16.86
C GLU A 264 3.41 18.51 -16.42
N LEU A 265 4.31 17.70 -16.96
CA LEU A 265 5.74 17.74 -16.66
C LEU A 265 6.51 17.82 -17.97
N ASP A 266 7.51 18.69 -18.02
CA ASP A 266 8.54 18.59 -19.06
C ASP A 266 9.49 17.42 -18.78
N PHE A 267 10.36 17.11 -19.75
CA PHE A 267 11.29 16.00 -19.65
C PHE A 267 12.28 16.12 -18.48
N GLN A 268 12.75 17.34 -18.18
CA GLN A 268 13.71 17.57 -17.10
C GLN A 268 13.04 17.41 -15.73
N GLN A 269 11.82 17.95 -15.59
CA GLN A 269 11.01 17.79 -14.38
C GLN A 269 10.68 16.31 -14.15
N TRP A 270 10.27 15.58 -15.19
CA TRP A 270 10.05 14.14 -15.12
C TRP A 270 11.28 13.38 -14.60
N LEU A 271 12.46 13.63 -15.19
CA LEU A 271 13.70 12.99 -14.75
C LEU A 271 14.04 13.35 -13.30
N THR A 272 13.83 14.60 -12.91
CA THR A 272 14.10 15.07 -11.54
C THR A 272 13.22 14.32 -10.54
N PHE A 273 11.92 14.15 -10.82
CA PHE A 273 11.02 13.44 -9.92
C PHE A 273 11.20 11.92 -9.92
N ALA A 274 11.50 11.33 -11.07
CA ALA A 274 11.67 9.88 -11.20
C ALA A 274 12.94 9.35 -10.50
N MET A 275 13.94 10.21 -10.30
CA MET A 275 15.23 9.87 -9.68
C MET A 275 15.25 10.03 -8.15
N ILE A 276 14.22 10.64 -7.55
CA ILE A 276 14.05 10.74 -6.10
C ILE A 276 13.53 9.40 -5.54
#